data_AF-A0A9P5PGB8-F1
#
_entry.id   AF-A0A9P5PGB8-F1
#
_cell.length_a   1.000
_cell.length_b   1.000
_cell.length_c   1.000
_cell.angle_alpha   90.00
_cell.angle_beta   90.00
_cell.angle_gamma   90.00
#
_symmetry.space_group_name_H-M   'P 1'
#
loop_
_entity.id
_entity.type
_entity.pdbx_description
1 polymer ?
#
loop_
_entity_poly.entity_id
_entity_poly.type
_entity_poly.pdbx_seq_one_letter_code
_entity_poly.pdbx_strand_id
1 'polypeptide(L)'
;MITTVAPQDTTKFVHHYPVPTYEFQHYPTAHTPVATSTTPAPVPVASTSASNVNNSLPSAPSGSGSTAPTSGPLVATGDWTRDLVHLAKTAELKKHALTVQLHTAHILSAHASLEQKSKSIQDVKEQRNKLDSERTRLLTALRQVNEDRDKADLLEADLERECTTLRSQVHALSEGDYSVSKADVDRLRAELGHPPLPTLQSILDEKAAAYLTERRLNGNTASGPAATPAAASTSSTPASFQTASYAVPAPAPAHVQPMASASTSTLNANYKRNASPAVDGGASSTSPASAKRPRGRPKGSKNQKRT
;
A
#
# COMPACT_ATOMS: atom_id res chain seq x y z
N MET A 1 47.69 -11.72 -53.64
CA MET A 1 48.22 -11.42 -52.31
C MET A 1 47.04 -11.35 -51.36
N ILE A 2 46.87 -12.36 -50.51
CA ILE A 2 45.69 -12.51 -49.63
C ILE A 2 46.14 -12.13 -48.22
N THR A 3 45.64 -10.99 -47.73
CA THR A 3 45.93 -10.49 -46.38
C THR A 3 44.92 -11.07 -45.41
N THR A 4 45.36 -12.06 -44.62
CA THR A 4 44.62 -12.63 -43.50
C THR A 4 44.68 -11.67 -42.31
N VAL A 5 43.54 -11.10 -41.93
CA VAL A 5 43.39 -10.27 -40.72
C VAL A 5 42.83 -11.16 -39.59
N ALA A 6 43.57 -11.25 -38.49
CA ALA A 6 43.20 -12.04 -37.32
C ALA A 6 42.07 -11.36 -36.51
N PRO A 7 41.18 -12.15 -35.86
CA PRO A 7 40.11 -11.61 -35.04
C PRO A 7 40.65 -11.04 -33.72
N GLN A 8 40.19 -9.85 -33.37
CA GLN A 8 40.47 -9.18 -32.10
C GLN A 8 39.70 -9.86 -30.95
N ASP A 9 40.41 -10.19 -29.88
CA ASP A 9 39.85 -10.67 -28.62
C ASP A 9 39.00 -9.60 -27.95
N THR A 10 37.68 -9.74 -28.03
CA THR A 10 36.73 -8.94 -27.24
C THR A 10 36.77 -9.41 -25.80
N THR A 11 37.70 -8.83 -25.03
CA THR A 11 37.76 -8.97 -23.58
C THR A 11 36.47 -8.41 -22.97
N LYS A 12 35.61 -9.31 -22.48
CA LYS A 12 34.37 -8.94 -21.79
C LYS A 12 34.69 -8.18 -20.51
N PHE A 13 34.50 -6.86 -20.55
CA PHE A 13 34.43 -6.02 -19.35
C PHE A 13 33.21 -6.49 -18.54
N VAL A 14 33.46 -7.35 -17.56
CA VAL A 14 32.50 -7.65 -16.50
C VAL A 14 32.40 -6.39 -15.66
N HIS A 15 31.39 -5.56 -15.93
CA HIS A 15 31.02 -4.46 -15.06
C HIS A 15 30.61 -5.05 -13.71
N HIS A 16 31.59 -5.10 -12.80
CA HIS A 16 31.39 -5.38 -11.39
C HIS A 16 30.64 -4.18 -10.82
N TYR A 17 29.30 -4.24 -10.82
CA TYR A 17 28.50 -3.30 -10.08
C TYR A 17 28.77 -3.55 -8.59
N PRO A 18 29.30 -2.58 -7.83
CA PRO A 18 29.42 -2.74 -6.39
C PRO A 18 28.00 -2.93 -5.85
N VAL A 19 27.74 -4.12 -5.29
CA VAL A 19 26.53 -4.37 -4.52
C VAL A 19 26.59 -3.38 -3.36
N PRO A 20 25.66 -2.40 -3.26
CA PRO A 20 25.59 -1.55 -2.08
C PRO A 20 25.41 -2.47 -0.89
N THR A 21 26.43 -2.50 -0.03
CA THR A 21 26.35 -3.19 1.23
C THR A 21 25.39 -2.35 2.07
N TYR A 22 24.11 -2.73 2.06
CA TYR A 22 23.15 -2.17 2.98
C TYR A 22 23.61 -2.59 4.37
N GLU A 23 24.33 -1.69 5.04
CA GLU A 23 24.58 -1.79 6.46
C GLU A 23 23.20 -1.80 7.12
N PHE A 24 22.78 -2.99 7.52
CA PHE A 24 21.51 -3.21 8.19
C PHE A 24 21.65 -2.51 9.54
N GLN A 25 21.23 -1.25 9.57
CA GLN A 25 21.22 -0.44 10.77
C GLN A 25 20.31 -1.16 11.75
N HIS A 26 20.92 -1.88 12.68
CA HIS A 26 20.24 -2.55 13.77
C HIS A 26 19.48 -1.48 14.54
N TYR A 27 18.18 -1.35 14.27
CA TYR A 27 17.29 -0.59 15.14
C TYR A 27 17.39 -1.25 16.51
N PRO A 28 17.78 -0.50 17.57
CA PRO A 28 17.77 -1.04 18.91
C PRO A 28 16.36 -1.52 19.22
N THR A 29 16.27 -2.79 19.58
CA THR A 29 15.07 -3.39 20.15
C THR A 29 14.70 -2.56 21.37
N ALA A 30 13.57 -1.86 21.30
CA ALA A 30 13.03 -1.14 22.44
C ALA A 30 12.67 -2.18 23.52
N HIS A 31 13.58 -2.34 24.47
CA HIS A 31 13.30 -3.04 25.72
C HIS A 31 12.20 -2.26 26.44
N THR A 32 11.10 -2.95 26.70
CA THR A 32 10.06 -2.57 27.65
C THR A 32 10.68 -2.27 29.02
N PRO A 33 10.56 -1.05 29.57
CA PRO A 33 10.86 -0.83 30.98
C PRO A 33 9.68 -1.30 31.82
N VAL A 34 9.98 -2.26 32.70
CA VAL A 34 9.23 -2.59 33.91
C VAL A 34 9.19 -1.36 34.82
N ALA A 35 8.08 -1.23 35.54
CA ALA A 35 7.68 -0.09 36.36
C ALA A 35 8.69 0.34 37.43
N THR A 36 8.83 1.67 37.59
CA THR A 36 9.11 2.31 38.88
C THR A 36 8.26 3.57 39.01
N SER A 37 7.42 3.56 40.04
CA SER A 37 6.68 4.69 40.57
C SER A 37 7.63 5.82 40.99
N THR A 38 7.54 6.99 40.35
CA THR A 38 8.00 8.25 40.95
C THR A 38 7.17 9.39 40.38
N THR A 39 6.41 10.01 41.27
CA THR A 39 5.61 11.20 41.10
C THR A 39 6.48 12.40 40.68
N PRO A 40 6.19 13.10 39.57
CA PRO A 40 6.64 14.46 39.38
C PRO A 40 5.46 15.43 39.55
N ALA A 41 5.75 16.52 40.27
CA ALA A 41 4.88 17.67 40.45
C ALA A 41 4.47 18.29 39.09
N PRO A 42 3.21 18.73 38.91
CA PRO A 42 2.81 19.43 37.71
C PRO A 42 3.24 20.91 37.74
N VAL A 43 3.99 21.32 36.72
CA VAL A 43 4.14 22.71 36.29
C VAL A 43 2.89 23.13 35.50
N PRO A 44 2.32 24.33 35.73
CA PRO A 44 1.15 24.79 34.98
C PRO A 44 1.56 25.39 33.63
N VAL A 45 1.15 24.76 32.53
CA VAL A 45 1.11 25.40 31.20
C VAL A 45 -0.30 25.89 30.97
N ALA A 46 -0.44 27.20 30.88
CA ALA A 46 -1.66 27.87 30.47
C ALA A 46 -2.01 27.48 29.03
N SER A 47 -3.21 26.94 28.83
CA SER A 47 -3.85 26.90 27.52
C SER A 47 -5.32 27.21 27.70
N THR A 48 -5.63 28.44 27.30
CA THR A 48 -6.95 29.02 27.14
C THR A 48 -7.75 28.26 26.09
N SER A 49 -8.78 27.56 26.52
CA SER A 49 -9.93 27.24 25.66
C SER A 49 -11.19 27.50 26.48
N ALA A 50 -11.83 28.60 26.13
CA ALA A 50 -13.11 29.05 26.65
C ALA A 50 -14.20 28.08 26.18
N SER A 51 -14.77 27.35 27.14
CA SER A 51 -16.03 26.63 26.97
C SER A 51 -17.00 27.14 28.02
N ASN A 52 -17.90 27.97 27.51
CA ASN A 52 -19.03 28.60 28.16
C ASN A 52 -19.93 27.53 28.82
N VAL A 53 -19.84 27.37 30.16
CA VAL A 53 -20.83 26.60 30.93
C VAL A 53 -21.52 27.56 31.89
N ASN A 54 -22.77 27.80 31.52
CA ASN A 54 -23.81 28.58 32.17
C ASN A 54 -23.91 28.24 33.66
N ASN A 55 -23.27 29.05 34.51
CA ASN A 55 -23.34 28.94 35.96
C ASN A 55 -24.56 29.72 36.44
N SER A 56 -25.71 29.05 36.51
CA SER A 56 -26.90 29.55 37.20
C SER A 56 -26.60 29.68 38.70
N LEU A 57 -26.36 30.93 39.14
CA LEU A 57 -26.32 31.32 40.55
C LEU A 57 -27.63 30.91 41.26
N PRO A 58 -27.59 30.22 42.41
CA PRO A 58 -28.69 30.26 43.35
C PRO A 58 -28.67 31.62 44.06
N SER A 59 -29.72 32.39 43.81
CA SER A 59 -30.04 33.65 44.50
C SER A 59 -29.95 33.48 46.02
N ALA A 60 -29.13 34.33 46.65
CA ALA A 60 -29.08 34.46 48.10
C ALA A 60 -30.43 34.96 48.63
N PRO A 61 -31.03 34.35 49.67
CA PRO A 61 -32.15 34.94 50.37
C PRO A 61 -31.67 36.15 51.17
N SER A 62 -32.18 37.32 50.81
CA SER A 62 -32.12 38.57 51.57
C SER A 62 -32.80 38.39 52.93
N GLY A 63 -32.03 38.00 53.94
CA GLY A 63 -32.45 38.00 55.34
C GLY A 63 -32.23 39.38 55.96
N SER A 64 -33.21 40.28 55.77
CA SER A 64 -33.32 41.55 56.48
C SER A 64 -33.70 41.30 57.94
N GLY A 65 -32.94 41.85 58.89
CA GLY A 65 -33.21 41.67 60.31
C GLY A 65 -32.17 42.29 61.24
N SER A 66 -31.81 43.55 61.01
CA SER A 66 -31.06 44.35 61.99
C SER A 66 -31.98 44.75 63.14
N THR A 67 -31.85 44.11 64.29
CA THR A 67 -32.28 44.66 65.58
C THR A 67 -31.05 45.02 66.42
N ALA A 68 -31.11 46.24 66.96
CA ALA A 68 -30.03 46.98 67.60
C ALA A 68 -29.52 46.36 68.92
N PRO A 69 -28.29 46.70 69.36
CA PRO A 69 -27.61 46.06 70.49
C PRO A 69 -28.11 46.60 71.84
N THR A 70 -28.70 45.75 72.66
CA THR A 70 -28.86 46.00 74.09
C THR A 70 -27.64 45.45 74.83
N SER A 71 -26.80 46.36 75.32
CA SER A 71 -25.59 46.11 76.12
C SER A 71 -25.94 45.63 77.53
N GLY A 72 -26.58 44.47 77.64
CA GLY A 72 -26.62 43.69 78.88
C GLY A 72 -25.40 42.76 78.94
N PRO A 73 -24.87 42.41 80.13
CA PRO A 73 -23.83 41.40 80.24
C PRO A 73 -24.33 40.10 79.60
N LEU A 74 -23.78 39.76 78.42
CA LEU A 74 -23.98 38.48 77.74
C LEU A 74 -23.41 37.37 78.63
N VAL A 75 -24.18 36.97 79.64
CA VAL A 75 -24.10 35.61 80.13
C VAL A 75 -24.46 34.77 78.92
N ALA A 76 -23.47 34.07 78.36
CA ALA A 76 -23.64 33.16 77.25
C ALA A 76 -24.51 31.98 77.72
N THR A 77 -25.82 32.18 77.79
CA THR A 77 -26.83 31.15 78.04
C THR A 77 -27.11 30.33 76.77
N GLY A 78 -26.08 30.14 75.94
CA GLY A 78 -26.13 29.37 74.70
C GLY A 78 -25.03 28.32 74.71
N ASP A 79 -25.37 27.10 74.27
CA ASP A 79 -24.49 25.93 74.24
C ASP A 79 -23.28 26.11 73.27
N TRP A 80 -22.29 26.93 73.61
CA TRP A 80 -21.09 27.15 72.79
C TRP A 80 -20.34 25.86 72.46
N THR A 81 -20.36 24.87 73.36
CA THR A 81 -19.78 23.54 73.14
C THR A 81 -20.48 22.81 71.99
N ARG A 82 -21.81 22.98 71.86
CA ARG A 82 -22.59 22.39 70.77
C ARG A 82 -22.25 23.05 69.44
N ASP A 83 -22.10 24.36 69.43
CA ASP A 83 -21.72 25.12 68.23
C ASP A 83 -20.31 24.76 67.76
N LEU A 84 -19.35 24.60 68.69
CA LEU A 84 -17.99 24.17 68.35
C LEU A 84 -17.98 22.76 67.75
N VAL A 85 -18.73 21.81 68.34
CA VAL A 85 -18.87 20.44 67.81
C VAL A 85 -19.56 20.47 66.44
N HIS A 86 -20.57 21.30 66.25
CA HIS A 86 -21.26 21.45 64.96
C HIS A 86 -20.32 22.03 63.89
N LEU A 87 -19.51 23.04 64.25
CA LEU A 87 -18.52 23.63 63.35
C LEU A 87 -17.45 22.60 62.96
N ALA A 88 -16.95 21.82 63.90
CA ALA A 88 -15.98 20.74 63.63
C ALA A 88 -16.57 19.68 62.69
N LYS A 89 -17.81 19.22 62.94
CA LYS A 89 -18.51 18.29 62.04
C LYS A 89 -18.73 18.88 60.64
N THR A 90 -19.06 20.16 60.56
CA THR A 90 -19.23 20.87 59.29
C THR A 90 -17.91 20.98 58.52
N ALA A 91 -16.79 21.24 59.22
CA ALA A 91 -15.47 21.27 58.63
C ALA A 91 -15.04 19.89 58.10
N GLU A 92 -15.26 18.81 58.87
CA GLU A 92 -14.95 17.45 58.44
C GLU A 92 -15.81 17.04 57.24
N LEU A 93 -17.10 17.37 57.24
CA LEU A 93 -17.99 17.13 56.10
C LEU A 93 -17.51 17.86 54.83
N LYS A 94 -17.10 19.14 54.95
CA LYS A 94 -16.55 19.91 53.83
C LYS A 94 -15.26 19.32 53.29
N LYS A 95 -14.38 18.82 54.15
CA LYS A 95 -13.16 18.09 53.76
C LYS A 95 -13.48 16.83 52.97
N HIS A 96 -14.44 16.02 53.43
CA HIS A 96 -14.87 14.83 52.68
C HIS A 96 -15.52 15.19 51.34
N ALA A 97 -16.38 16.21 51.31
CA ALA A 97 -17.01 16.69 50.08
C ALA A 97 -15.96 17.13 49.04
N LEU A 98 -14.95 17.90 49.47
CA LEU A 98 -13.84 18.31 48.60
C LEU A 98 -13.03 17.12 48.08
N THR A 99 -12.77 16.12 48.93
CA THR A 99 -12.05 14.90 48.53
C THR A 99 -12.81 14.14 47.44
N VAL A 100 -14.13 13.99 47.60
CA VAL A 100 -14.99 13.36 46.59
C VAL A 100 -14.99 14.16 45.29
N GLN A 101 -15.06 15.49 45.35
CA GLN A 101 -14.97 16.35 44.16
C GLN A 101 -13.64 16.17 43.42
N LEU A 102 -12.52 16.13 44.15
CA LEU A 102 -11.19 15.92 43.56
C LEU A 102 -11.08 14.55 42.88
N HIS A 103 -11.53 13.49 43.55
CA HIS A 103 -11.57 12.14 42.96
C HIS A 103 -12.47 12.10 41.73
N THR A 104 -13.62 12.78 41.76
CA THR A 104 -14.54 12.85 40.61
C THR A 104 -13.85 13.53 39.42
N ALA A 105 -13.15 14.65 39.63
CA ALA A 105 -12.39 15.32 38.57
C ALA A 105 -11.29 14.42 37.99
N HIS A 106 -10.56 13.68 38.83
CA HIS A 106 -9.55 12.73 38.38
C HIS A 106 -10.15 11.58 37.55
N ILE A 107 -11.28 11.02 37.98
CA ILE A 107 -11.99 9.97 37.24
C ILE A 107 -12.43 10.47 35.86
N LEU A 108 -13.01 11.67 35.79
CA LEU A 108 -13.46 12.26 34.51
C LEU A 108 -12.28 12.54 33.56
N SER A 109 -11.17 13.07 34.08
CA SER A 109 -9.96 13.31 33.29
C SER A 109 -9.33 12.00 32.76
N ALA A 110 -9.30 10.97 33.60
CA ALA A 110 -8.85 9.64 33.21
C ALA A 110 -9.77 9.04 32.13
N HIS A 111 -11.08 9.24 32.24
CA HIS A 111 -12.06 8.77 31.25
C HIS A 111 -11.86 9.43 29.89
N ALA A 112 -11.75 10.76 29.84
CA ALA A 112 -11.48 11.49 28.59
C ALA A 112 -10.17 11.03 27.93
N SER A 113 -9.13 10.80 28.73
CA SER A 113 -7.85 10.28 28.24
C SER A 113 -7.97 8.86 27.68
N LEU A 114 -8.78 8.00 28.30
CA LEU A 114 -9.04 6.64 27.85
C LEU A 114 -9.80 6.62 26.52
N GLU A 115 -10.82 7.48 26.37
CA GLU A 115 -11.57 7.63 25.12
C GLU A 115 -10.67 8.11 23.97
N GLN A 116 -9.84 9.13 24.22
CA GLN A 116 -8.89 9.64 23.24
C GLN A 116 -7.92 8.54 22.78
N LYS A 117 -7.33 7.80 23.72
CA LYS A 117 -6.42 6.69 23.39
C LYS A 117 -7.13 5.56 22.65
N SER A 118 -8.37 5.25 23.01
CA SER A 118 -9.18 4.22 22.35
C SER A 118 -9.45 4.58 20.89
N LYS A 119 -9.76 5.86 20.61
CA LYS A 119 -9.89 6.39 19.25
C LYS A 119 -8.58 6.28 18.48
N SER A 120 -7.46 6.73 19.06
CA SER A 120 -6.15 6.60 18.39
C SER A 120 -5.77 5.15 18.08
N ILE A 121 -6.11 4.20 18.95
CA ILE A 121 -5.91 2.76 18.67
C ILE A 121 -6.74 2.31 17.47
N GLN A 122 -7.98 2.78 17.35
CA GLN A 122 -8.84 2.46 16.21
C GLN A 122 -8.27 3.04 14.91
N ASP A 123 -7.83 4.30 14.92
CA ASP A 123 -7.23 4.96 13.75
C ASP A 123 -5.97 4.20 13.26
N VAL A 124 -5.09 3.78 14.19
CA VAL A 124 -3.90 2.99 13.87
C VAL A 124 -4.27 1.61 13.31
N LYS A 125 -5.31 0.96 13.82
CA LYS A 125 -5.79 -0.32 13.29
C LYS A 125 -6.30 -0.19 11.85
N GLU A 126 -7.02 0.89 11.54
CA GLU A 126 -7.51 1.16 10.19
C GLU A 126 -6.37 1.44 9.21
N GLN A 127 -5.41 2.28 9.60
CA GLN A 127 -4.21 2.54 8.81
C GLN A 127 -3.42 1.25 8.52
N ARG A 128 -3.25 0.39 9.52
CA ARG A 128 -2.60 -0.92 9.33
C ARG A 128 -3.36 -1.76 8.32
N ASN A 129 -4.68 -1.86 8.43
CA ASN A 129 -5.52 -2.62 7.50
C ASN A 129 -5.39 -2.12 6.05
N LYS A 130 -5.34 -0.80 5.86
CA LYS A 130 -5.11 -0.18 4.54
C LYS A 130 -3.73 -0.57 3.97
N LEU A 131 -2.67 -0.51 4.78
CA LEU A 131 -1.33 -0.92 4.35
C LEU A 131 -1.25 -2.42 4.05
N ASP A 132 -1.91 -3.27 4.83
CA ASP A 132 -1.97 -4.72 4.58
C ASP A 132 -2.69 -5.05 3.25
N SER A 133 -3.73 -4.28 2.93
CA SER A 133 -4.47 -4.38 1.66
C SER A 133 -3.58 -3.99 0.46
N GLU A 134 -2.87 -2.86 0.54
CA GLU A 134 -1.93 -2.42 -0.49
C GLU A 134 -0.76 -3.39 -0.66
N ARG A 135 -0.20 -3.89 0.45
CA ARG A 135 0.85 -4.93 0.43
C ARG A 135 0.37 -6.15 -0.34
N THR A 136 -0.85 -6.61 -0.07
CA THR A 136 -1.44 -7.76 -0.77
C THR A 136 -1.62 -7.48 -2.25
N ARG A 137 -2.14 -6.29 -2.63
CA ARG A 137 -2.30 -5.88 -4.03
C ARG A 137 -0.96 -5.87 -4.78
N LEU A 138 0.09 -5.31 -4.17
CA LEU A 138 1.42 -5.23 -4.77
C LEU A 138 2.06 -6.61 -4.94
N LEU A 139 1.89 -7.52 -3.97
CA LEU A 139 2.36 -8.91 -4.09
C LEU A 139 1.67 -9.64 -5.24
N THR A 140 0.37 -9.43 -5.42
CA THR A 140 -0.38 -9.99 -6.56
C THR A 140 0.13 -9.42 -7.89
N ALA A 141 0.37 -8.10 -7.97
CA ALA A 141 0.90 -7.46 -9.18
C ALA A 141 2.31 -7.99 -9.53
N LEU A 142 3.19 -8.15 -8.55
CA LEU A 142 4.52 -8.73 -8.76
C LEU A 142 4.46 -10.18 -9.25
N ARG A 143 3.52 -10.96 -8.73
CA ARG A 143 3.28 -12.33 -9.22
C ARG A 143 2.87 -12.31 -10.70
N GLN A 144 1.94 -11.44 -11.07
CA GLN A 144 1.49 -11.30 -12.46
C GLN A 144 2.64 -10.94 -13.41
N VAL A 145 3.48 -9.96 -13.04
CA VAL A 145 4.65 -9.57 -13.85
C VAL A 145 5.62 -10.73 -14.03
N ASN A 146 5.86 -11.53 -12.99
CA ASN A 146 6.71 -12.72 -13.11
C ASN A 146 6.08 -13.76 -14.06
N GLU A 147 4.77 -14.01 -13.95
CA GLU A 147 4.07 -14.93 -14.85
C GLU A 147 4.11 -14.45 -16.32
N ASP A 148 3.99 -13.15 -16.56
CA ASP A 148 4.05 -12.59 -17.91
C ASP A 148 5.47 -12.57 -18.48
N ARG A 149 6.50 -12.36 -17.63
CA ARG A 149 7.90 -12.57 -18.02
C ARG A 149 8.14 -14.01 -18.46
N ASP A 150 7.72 -14.98 -17.65
CA ASP A 150 7.93 -16.39 -17.97
C ASP A 150 7.20 -16.79 -19.28
N LYS A 151 6.05 -16.18 -19.59
CA LYS A 151 5.39 -16.33 -20.91
C LYS A 151 6.19 -15.70 -22.05
N ALA A 152 6.75 -14.50 -21.84
CA ALA A 152 7.56 -13.83 -22.84
C ALA A 152 8.82 -14.64 -23.16
N ASP A 153 9.50 -15.18 -22.14
CA ASP A 153 10.67 -16.05 -22.31
C ASP A 153 10.32 -17.31 -23.12
N LEU A 154 9.13 -17.90 -22.91
CA LEU A 154 8.66 -19.05 -23.68
C LEU A 154 8.42 -18.69 -25.16
N LEU A 155 7.75 -17.56 -25.42
CA LEU A 155 7.50 -17.07 -26.77
C LEU A 155 8.79 -16.70 -27.51
N GLU A 156 9.75 -16.10 -26.82
CA GLU A 156 11.08 -15.81 -27.37
C GLU A 156 11.78 -17.11 -27.80
N ALA A 157 11.82 -18.11 -26.92
CA ALA A 157 12.43 -19.41 -27.25
C ALA A 157 11.73 -20.14 -28.42
N ASP A 158 10.41 -20.01 -28.55
CA ASP A 158 9.66 -20.53 -29.70
C ASP A 158 10.05 -19.82 -31.00
N LEU A 159 10.07 -18.47 -31.00
CA LEU A 159 10.45 -17.66 -32.15
C LEU A 159 11.91 -17.87 -32.56
N GLU A 160 12.83 -18.06 -31.61
CA GLU A 160 14.24 -18.38 -31.88
C GLU A 160 14.39 -19.74 -32.59
N ARG A 161 13.63 -20.76 -32.15
CA ARG A 161 13.58 -22.07 -32.82
C ARG A 161 13.03 -21.97 -34.23
N GLU A 162 11.95 -21.22 -34.42
CA GLU A 162 11.37 -21.00 -35.75
C GLU A 162 12.34 -20.25 -36.67
N CYS A 163 12.98 -19.18 -36.19
CA CYS A 163 14.00 -18.44 -36.94
C CYS A 163 15.17 -19.33 -37.35
N THR A 164 15.64 -20.20 -36.45
CA THR A 164 16.71 -21.15 -36.74
C THR A 164 16.29 -22.16 -37.81
N THR A 165 15.05 -22.65 -37.72
CA THR A 165 14.46 -23.58 -38.70
C THR A 165 14.35 -22.94 -40.07
N LEU A 166 13.80 -21.73 -40.16
CA LEU A 166 13.65 -20.98 -41.41
C LEU A 166 15.01 -20.64 -42.03
N ARG A 167 16.00 -20.20 -41.24
CA ARG A 167 17.37 -19.98 -41.75
C ARG A 167 17.98 -21.25 -42.31
N SER A 168 17.80 -22.38 -41.64
CA SER A 168 18.29 -23.68 -42.11
C SER A 168 17.61 -24.09 -43.42
N GLN A 169 16.29 -23.86 -43.53
CA GLN A 169 15.53 -24.14 -44.75
C GLN A 169 15.96 -23.25 -45.92
N VAL A 170 16.15 -21.95 -45.70
CA VAL A 170 16.65 -21.02 -46.72
C VAL A 170 18.04 -21.44 -47.21
N HIS A 171 18.93 -21.82 -46.30
CA HIS A 171 20.26 -22.30 -46.64
C HIS A 171 20.20 -23.58 -47.48
N ALA A 172 19.42 -24.58 -47.06
CA ALA A 172 19.24 -25.84 -47.77
C ALA A 172 18.70 -25.63 -49.20
N LEU A 173 17.71 -24.75 -49.39
CA LEU A 173 17.15 -24.43 -50.70
C LEU A 173 18.14 -23.66 -51.58
N SER A 174 18.90 -22.74 -50.98
CA SER A 174 19.84 -21.88 -51.71
C SER A 174 21.04 -22.68 -52.24
N GLU A 175 21.54 -23.65 -51.47
CA GLU A 175 22.68 -24.50 -51.89
C GLU A 175 22.24 -25.72 -52.70
N GLY A 176 21.03 -26.23 -52.48
CA GLY A 176 20.48 -27.39 -53.18
C GLY A 176 19.87 -27.04 -54.55
N ASP A 177 18.58 -27.32 -54.71
CA ASP A 177 17.90 -27.33 -56.01
C ASP A 177 17.95 -25.99 -56.76
N TYR A 178 17.96 -24.86 -56.04
CA TYR A 178 18.04 -23.55 -56.66
C TYR A 178 19.38 -23.33 -57.38
N SER A 179 20.50 -23.74 -56.77
CA SER A 179 21.84 -23.53 -57.34
C SER A 179 22.03 -24.32 -58.63
N VAL A 180 21.57 -25.58 -58.64
CA VAL A 180 21.59 -26.47 -59.80
C VAL A 180 20.71 -25.91 -60.92
N SER A 181 19.47 -25.57 -60.60
CA SER A 181 18.52 -25.02 -61.59
C SER A 181 19.01 -23.69 -62.17
N LYS A 182 19.60 -22.82 -61.34
CA LYS A 182 20.18 -21.54 -61.81
C LYS A 182 21.34 -21.77 -62.77
N ALA A 183 22.26 -22.68 -62.44
CA ALA A 183 23.39 -23.00 -63.30
C ALA A 183 22.94 -23.53 -64.68
N ASP A 184 21.91 -24.38 -64.71
CA ASP A 184 21.31 -24.86 -65.96
C ASP A 184 20.68 -23.74 -66.78
N VAL A 185 19.94 -22.83 -66.15
CA VAL A 185 19.34 -21.66 -66.84
C VAL A 185 20.41 -20.71 -67.37
N ASP A 186 21.45 -20.43 -66.58
CA ASP A 186 22.55 -19.57 -67.01
C ASP A 186 23.33 -20.19 -68.18
N ARG A 187 23.50 -21.52 -68.21
CA ARG A 187 24.07 -22.25 -69.36
C ARG A 187 23.23 -22.07 -70.62
N LEU A 188 21.92 -22.28 -70.54
CA LEU A 188 21.01 -22.09 -71.69
C LEU A 188 20.97 -20.64 -72.17
N ARG A 189 21.02 -19.67 -71.24
CA ARG A 189 21.11 -18.24 -71.58
C ARG A 189 22.41 -17.91 -72.30
N ALA A 190 23.52 -18.49 -71.87
CA ALA A 190 24.80 -18.32 -72.54
C ALA A 190 24.78 -18.87 -73.99
N GLU A 191 24.16 -20.04 -74.21
CA GLU A 191 23.97 -20.62 -75.56
C GLU A 191 23.13 -19.73 -76.48
N LEU A 192 22.16 -18.98 -75.93
CA LEU A 192 21.32 -18.03 -76.67
C LEU A 192 21.90 -16.60 -76.76
N GLY A 193 23.06 -16.33 -76.14
CA GLY A 193 23.68 -15.00 -76.13
C GLY A 193 23.03 -13.99 -75.17
N HIS A 194 22.27 -14.45 -74.16
CA HIS A 194 21.70 -13.60 -73.11
C HIS A 194 22.61 -13.51 -71.88
N PRO A 195 22.58 -12.40 -71.11
CA PRO A 195 23.35 -12.27 -69.87
C PRO A 195 22.83 -13.21 -68.76
N PRO A 196 23.70 -13.61 -67.82
CA PRO A 196 23.32 -14.48 -66.71
C PRO A 196 22.28 -13.81 -65.80
N LEU A 197 21.50 -14.62 -65.10
CA LEU A 197 20.51 -14.14 -64.14
C LEU A 197 21.17 -13.44 -62.94
N PRO A 198 20.50 -12.42 -62.35
CA PRO A 198 20.89 -11.85 -61.08
C PRO A 198 21.09 -12.91 -60.00
N THR A 199 22.00 -12.66 -59.06
CA THR A 199 22.23 -13.57 -57.95
C THR A 199 21.05 -13.54 -56.98
N LEU A 200 20.77 -14.66 -56.30
CA LEU A 200 19.72 -14.73 -55.27
C LEU A 200 19.93 -13.65 -54.20
N GLN A 201 21.19 -13.43 -53.81
CA GLN A 201 21.55 -12.38 -52.85
C GLN A 201 21.11 -10.99 -53.32
N SER A 202 21.37 -10.65 -54.59
CA SER A 202 20.95 -9.36 -55.15
C SER A 202 19.43 -9.17 -55.08
N ILE A 203 18.65 -10.23 -55.33
CA ILE A 203 17.19 -10.18 -55.24
C ILE A 203 16.72 -10.04 -53.79
N LEU A 204 17.37 -10.75 -52.86
CA LEU A 204 17.06 -10.65 -51.43
C LEU A 204 17.37 -9.26 -50.88
N ASP A 205 18.49 -8.65 -51.27
CA ASP A 205 18.87 -7.31 -50.85
C ASP A 205 17.87 -6.25 -51.36
N GLU A 206 17.41 -6.38 -52.62
CA GLU A 206 16.38 -5.51 -53.18
C GLU A 206 15.04 -5.65 -52.43
N LYS A 207 14.63 -6.89 -52.12
CA LYS A 207 13.42 -7.16 -51.33
C LYS A 207 13.53 -6.64 -49.90
N ALA A 208 14.70 -6.78 -49.27
CA ALA A 208 14.96 -6.23 -47.94
C ALA A 208 14.89 -4.70 -47.93
N ALA A 209 15.44 -4.04 -48.95
CA ALA A 209 15.33 -2.59 -49.13
C ALA A 209 13.86 -2.14 -49.34
N ALA A 210 13.09 -2.89 -50.13
CA ALA A 210 11.66 -2.65 -50.33
C ALA A 210 10.88 -2.76 -49.02
N TYR A 211 11.10 -3.83 -48.23
CA TYR A 211 10.44 -4.03 -46.95
C TYR A 211 10.76 -2.92 -45.94
N LEU A 212 12.01 -2.48 -45.84
CA LEU A 212 12.39 -1.35 -44.97
C LEU A 212 11.71 -0.04 -45.41
N THR A 213 11.56 0.15 -46.72
CA THR A 213 10.87 1.33 -47.28
C THR A 213 9.37 1.28 -46.96
N GLU A 214 8.73 0.14 -47.16
CA GLU A 214 7.33 -0.09 -46.79
C GLU A 214 7.10 0.12 -45.29
N ARG A 215 7.99 -0.41 -44.44
CA ARG A 215 7.90 -0.22 -42.99
C ARG A 215 8.06 1.24 -42.58
N ARG A 216 8.85 2.05 -43.30
CA ARG A 216 8.94 3.51 -43.06
C ARG A 216 7.66 4.23 -43.46
N LEU A 217 7.03 3.83 -44.56
CA LEU A 217 5.76 4.41 -45.04
C LEU A 217 4.59 4.03 -44.12
N ASN A 218 4.53 2.78 -43.68
CA ASN A 218 3.44 2.26 -42.85
C ASN A 218 3.68 2.42 -41.34
N GLY A 219 4.93 2.64 -40.93
CA GLY A 219 5.33 2.74 -39.52
C GLY A 219 4.75 3.95 -38.78
N ASN A 220 4.20 4.93 -39.49
CA ASN A 220 3.55 6.09 -38.86
C ASN A 220 2.11 5.83 -38.38
N THR A 221 1.53 4.66 -38.67
CA THR A 221 0.16 4.30 -38.23
C THR A 221 0.11 3.17 -37.21
N ALA A 222 1.23 2.44 -37.01
CA ALA A 222 1.29 1.25 -36.17
C ALA A 222 2.16 1.39 -34.91
N SER A 223 2.79 2.55 -34.67
CA SER A 223 3.26 2.86 -33.31
C SER A 223 2.03 2.91 -32.41
N GLY A 224 1.92 1.91 -31.54
CA GLY A 224 0.78 1.59 -30.70
C GLY A 224 0.22 2.76 -29.88
N PRO A 225 -0.89 2.51 -29.16
CA PRO A 225 -1.68 3.55 -28.52
C PRO A 225 -0.77 4.48 -27.77
N ALA A 226 -0.81 5.74 -28.18
CA ALA A 226 -0.22 6.85 -27.47
C ALA A 226 -0.35 6.57 -25.98
N ALA A 227 0.81 6.48 -25.31
CA ALA A 227 0.88 6.77 -23.90
C ALA A 227 -0.01 7.99 -23.69
N THR A 228 -1.12 7.78 -22.98
CA THR A 228 -1.91 8.87 -22.43
C THR A 228 -0.89 9.82 -21.83
N PRO A 229 -0.84 11.11 -22.25
CA PRO A 229 0.10 12.03 -21.67
C PRO A 229 -0.15 12.00 -20.16
N ALA A 230 0.85 11.49 -19.44
CA ALA A 230 0.84 11.44 -18.00
C ALA A 230 0.45 12.84 -17.54
N ALA A 231 -0.68 12.89 -16.83
CA ALA A 231 -1.12 14.08 -16.15
C ALA A 231 0.09 14.73 -15.48
N ALA A 232 0.36 15.97 -15.87
CA ALA A 232 1.32 16.84 -15.25
C ALA A 232 1.06 16.81 -13.74
N SER A 233 1.84 15.97 -13.06
CA SER A 233 1.90 15.91 -11.61
C SER A 233 2.75 17.11 -11.21
N THR A 234 2.07 18.23 -11.01
CA THR A 234 2.61 19.43 -10.38
C THR A 234 3.02 19.08 -8.95
N SER A 235 4.23 18.58 -8.80
CA SER A 235 4.93 18.52 -7.53
C SER A 235 5.58 19.87 -7.22
N SER A 236 5.39 20.30 -5.97
CA SER A 236 6.20 21.24 -5.18
C SER A 236 6.08 22.76 -5.41
N THR A 237 5.25 23.38 -4.58
CA THR A 237 5.62 24.58 -3.80
C THR A 237 5.24 24.35 -2.33
N PRO A 238 6.20 24.47 -1.38
CA PRO A 238 5.89 24.50 0.04
C PRO A 238 5.72 25.96 0.54
N ALA A 239 4.94 26.10 1.62
CA ALA A 239 4.89 27.22 2.56
C ALA A 239 4.20 28.53 2.12
N SER A 240 3.01 28.79 2.70
CA SER A 240 2.79 30.01 3.49
C SER A 240 1.48 29.90 4.28
N PHE A 241 1.57 30.19 5.57
CA PHE A 241 0.47 30.42 6.49
C PHE A 241 -0.43 31.55 6.00
N GLN A 242 -1.76 31.40 6.10
CA GLN A 242 -2.67 32.52 6.33
C GLN A 242 -4.02 32.02 6.90
N THR A 243 -4.16 32.27 8.21
CA THR A 243 -5.28 32.90 8.91
C THR A 243 -6.72 32.63 8.45
N ALA A 244 -7.49 32.12 9.42
CA ALA A 244 -8.94 31.98 9.41
C ALA A 244 -9.69 33.27 9.03
N SER A 245 -10.74 33.11 8.24
CA SER A 245 -11.89 34.02 8.26
C SER A 245 -13.18 33.19 8.26
N TYR A 246 -13.98 33.42 9.30
CA TYR A 246 -15.24 32.75 9.56
C TYR A 246 -16.33 33.42 8.71
N ALA A 247 -16.96 32.67 7.81
CA ALA A 247 -18.19 33.08 7.16
C ALA A 247 -19.28 32.05 7.45
N VAL A 248 -20.24 32.48 8.27
CA VAL A 248 -21.48 31.78 8.62
C VAL A 248 -22.43 31.81 7.42
N PRO A 249 -22.98 30.67 6.95
CA PRO A 249 -24.21 30.68 6.16
C PRO A 249 -25.41 30.33 7.04
N ALA A 250 -26.43 31.19 6.94
CA ALA A 250 -27.72 31.09 7.60
C ALA A 250 -28.54 29.83 7.21
N PRO A 251 -29.47 29.37 8.08
CA PRO A 251 -30.36 28.26 7.77
C PRO A 251 -31.61 28.75 7.02
N ALA A 252 -32.00 28.04 5.96
CA ALA A 252 -33.24 28.24 5.23
C ALA A 252 -33.99 26.89 5.06
N PRO A 253 -35.32 26.92 4.86
CA PRO A 253 -36.25 26.05 5.60
C PRO A 253 -36.67 24.77 4.86
N ALA A 254 -37.21 23.86 5.66
CA ALA A 254 -37.84 22.61 5.25
C ALA A 254 -38.93 22.81 4.20
N HIS A 255 -38.82 22.09 3.07
CA HIS A 255 -39.91 21.85 2.17
C HIS A 255 -40.14 20.34 2.03
N VAL A 256 -41.26 19.90 2.59
CA VAL A 256 -41.85 18.57 2.43
C VAL A 256 -42.71 18.60 1.17
N GLN A 257 -42.52 17.67 0.24
CA GLN A 257 -43.55 17.22 -0.71
C GLN A 257 -43.21 15.86 -1.35
N PRO A 258 -44.22 15.13 -1.89
CA PRO A 258 -44.37 13.70 -1.68
C PRO A 258 -44.07 12.82 -2.92
N MET A 259 -44.26 11.52 -2.67
CA MET A 259 -44.03 10.38 -3.56
C MET A 259 -44.67 10.47 -4.95
N ALA A 260 -43.95 9.99 -5.96
CA ALA A 260 -44.52 9.43 -7.17
C ALA A 260 -43.72 8.19 -7.61
N SER A 261 -44.43 7.08 -7.69
CA SER A 261 -44.00 5.80 -8.24
C SER A 261 -43.88 5.88 -9.75
N ALA A 262 -42.81 5.31 -10.32
CA ALA A 262 -42.85 4.83 -11.71
C ALA A 262 -41.85 3.68 -11.91
N SER A 263 -42.42 2.58 -12.39
CA SER A 263 -41.81 1.29 -12.70
C SER A 263 -41.00 1.31 -13.99
N THR A 264 -39.93 0.52 -14.05
CA THR A 264 -39.36 -0.09 -15.28
C THR A 264 -38.34 -1.13 -14.81
N SER A 265 -38.68 -2.42 -14.67
CA SER A 265 -38.77 -3.45 -15.72
C SER A 265 -37.56 -3.47 -16.66
N THR A 266 -36.56 -4.30 -16.35
CA THR A 266 -35.89 -5.17 -17.35
C THR A 266 -35.09 -6.30 -16.69
N LEU A 267 -35.59 -7.52 -16.91
CA LEU A 267 -34.93 -8.82 -17.11
C LEU A 267 -33.41 -8.91 -16.87
N ASN A 268 -32.91 -9.96 -16.18
CA ASN A 268 -32.45 -11.21 -16.82
C ASN A 268 -31.81 -12.23 -15.83
N ALA A 269 -32.07 -13.52 -16.12
CA ALA A 269 -31.38 -14.77 -15.77
C ALA A 269 -31.02 -15.08 -14.29
N ASN A 270 -31.72 -15.94 -13.55
CA ASN A 270 -31.90 -17.39 -13.72
C ASN A 270 -30.60 -18.21 -13.77
N TYR A 271 -30.04 -18.56 -12.61
CA TYR A 271 -29.39 -19.86 -12.40
C TYR A 271 -29.80 -20.46 -11.06
N LYS A 272 -30.53 -21.58 -11.17
CA LYS A 272 -30.96 -22.50 -10.12
C LYS A 272 -29.78 -23.31 -9.59
N ARG A 273 -29.72 -23.43 -8.26
CA ARG A 273 -29.67 -24.67 -7.45
C ARG A 273 -29.11 -25.94 -8.11
N ASN A 274 -28.05 -26.47 -7.52
CA ASN A 274 -27.79 -27.90 -7.24
C ASN A 274 -26.70 -27.95 -6.18
N ALA A 275 -26.54 -28.92 -5.29
CA ALA A 275 -27.38 -29.94 -4.66
C ALA A 275 -26.44 -30.51 -3.59
N SER A 276 -26.86 -30.56 -2.33
CA SER A 276 -26.09 -31.21 -1.26
C SER A 276 -26.01 -32.72 -1.52
N PRO A 277 -24.83 -33.37 -1.42
CA PRO A 277 -24.79 -34.82 -1.41
C PRO A 277 -25.00 -35.34 0.02
N ALA A 278 -25.89 -36.34 0.09
CA ALA A 278 -26.26 -37.09 1.25
C ALA A 278 -25.11 -37.97 1.79
N VAL A 279 -25.16 -38.14 3.10
CA VAL A 279 -24.52 -39.17 3.90
C VAL A 279 -25.21 -40.51 3.66
N ASP A 280 -24.48 -41.56 3.24
CA ASP A 280 -24.67 -42.94 3.75
C ASP A 280 -23.54 -43.90 3.28
N GLY A 281 -23.07 -44.72 4.24
CA GLY A 281 -22.74 -46.15 4.08
C GLY A 281 -21.52 -46.63 3.28
N GLY A 282 -20.55 -47.26 3.98
CA GLY A 282 -20.12 -48.62 3.58
C GLY A 282 -18.64 -48.88 3.29
N ALA A 283 -17.93 -49.35 4.33
CA ALA A 283 -17.00 -50.49 4.36
C ALA A 283 -15.75 -50.58 3.43
N SER A 284 -14.61 -50.75 4.12
CA SER A 284 -13.46 -51.62 3.79
C SER A 284 -12.45 -51.17 2.72
N SER A 285 -11.28 -50.70 3.18
CA SER A 285 -9.98 -51.36 2.92
C SER A 285 -8.82 -50.56 3.56
N THR A 286 -8.23 -51.18 4.58
CA THR A 286 -6.77 -51.30 4.82
C THR A 286 -5.81 -50.24 4.24
N SER A 287 -5.27 -49.38 5.14
CA SER A 287 -3.83 -49.13 5.49
C SER A 287 -2.70 -49.14 4.42
N PRO A 288 -1.49 -48.57 4.66
CA PRO A 288 -1.02 -47.67 5.75
C PRO A 288 -0.01 -46.54 5.33
N ALA A 289 0.40 -45.76 6.35
CA ALA A 289 1.77 -45.25 6.60
C ALA A 289 2.38 -44.08 5.77
N SER A 290 2.43 -42.92 6.42
CA SER A 290 3.65 -42.19 6.84
C SER A 290 4.93 -42.39 6.03
N ALA A 291 5.38 -41.33 5.34
CA ALA A 291 6.79 -41.16 4.97
C ALA A 291 7.20 -39.68 4.97
N LYS A 292 7.80 -39.25 6.10
CA LYS A 292 8.66 -38.07 6.20
C LYS A 292 9.80 -38.19 5.18
N ARG A 293 9.95 -37.22 4.28
CA ARG A 293 11.14 -37.13 3.41
C ARG A 293 12.22 -36.30 4.09
N PRO A 294 13.42 -36.86 4.36
CA PRO A 294 14.59 -36.09 4.76
C PRO A 294 15.29 -35.60 3.49
N ARG A 295 15.51 -34.30 3.35
CA ARG A 295 16.50 -33.80 2.39
C ARG A 295 17.58 -33.07 3.16
N GLY A 296 18.61 -33.86 3.48
CA GLY A 296 19.88 -33.39 4.01
C GLY A 296 20.46 -32.32 3.10
N ARG A 297 20.80 -31.19 3.71
CA ARG A 297 21.65 -30.17 3.11
C ARG A 297 23.10 -30.59 3.38
N PRO A 298 23.93 -30.86 2.36
CA PRO A 298 25.34 -31.16 2.58
C PRO A 298 26.02 -29.91 3.17
N LYS A 299 26.69 -30.10 4.31
CA LYS A 299 27.64 -29.13 4.87
C LYS A 299 28.98 -29.30 4.16
N GLY A 300 29.23 -28.51 3.12
CA GLY A 300 30.56 -28.22 2.56
C GLY A 300 30.60 -26.73 2.26
N SER A 301 31.67 -25.97 2.48
CA SER A 301 33.08 -26.32 2.51
C SER A 301 33.80 -25.37 3.47
N LYS A 302 34.68 -25.91 4.32
CA LYS A 302 35.58 -25.15 5.20
C LYS A 302 36.84 -24.75 4.42
N ASN A 303 37.20 -23.47 4.54
CA ASN A 303 38.55 -22.92 4.61
C ASN A 303 39.70 -23.68 3.92
N GLN A 304 40.14 -23.17 2.77
CA GLN A 304 41.56 -23.21 2.43
C GLN A 304 42.24 -21.96 3.00
N LYS A 305 42.96 -22.12 4.10
CA LYS A 305 44.04 -21.19 4.47
C LYS A 305 45.22 -21.51 3.56
N ARG A 306 45.65 -20.54 2.75
CA ARG A 306 47.00 -20.50 2.17
C ARG A 306 47.96 -20.04 3.27
N THR A 307 48.98 -20.86 3.53
CA THR A 307 50.28 -20.48 4.06
C THR A 307 51.27 -20.73 2.94
#